data_AF-A0A8J3XHD3-F1
#
_entry.id   AF-A0A8J3XHD3-F1
#
_cell.length_a   1.000
_cell.length_b   1.000
_cell.length_c   1.000
_cell.angle_alpha   90.00
_cell.angle_beta   90.00
_cell.angle_gamma   90.00
#
_symmetry.space_group_name_H-M   'P 1'
#
loop_
_entity.id
_entity.type
_entity.pdbx_description
1 polymer ?
#
loop_
_entity_poly.entity_id
_entity_poly.type
_entity_poly.pdbx_seq_one_letter_code
_entity_poly.pdbx_strand_id
1 'polypeptide(L)'
;MSPAHAASPVSSGDEVSSEAVGRGHGYASPTASPAGHGHGHRHAHAASPADGEPSAPGVGPVLGWLDGRPLPRADLDRRLAALRGGPRSSALPEPGSAEDRQLTRWVAQVMLTELLCEAEAAERGLDTGGGAPPVRLDQRAAVELGSITAAAFEGSGAVRAVYAAVTADVTVPGEQAAAYAAATARPPAEPEWRLSTADGDFDAAPGTLPARLAAALAETEPGQTVTVDGLTVTLLGTREPGNPPEPGDRLLDAARRLAFVRWLDHARAHRLRLVPGLEHPGDPAQPDNHHRH
;
A
#
# COMPACT_ATOMS: atom_id res chain seq x y z
N MET A 1 30.01 6.08 55.83
CA MET A 1 31.44 5.67 55.78
C MET A 1 31.79 5.42 54.32
N SER A 2 32.42 6.41 53.68
CA SER A 2 33.26 6.21 52.47
C SER A 2 34.63 5.67 52.89
N PRO A 3 35.45 5.15 51.94
CA PRO A 3 36.34 5.97 51.10
C PRO A 3 36.27 5.55 49.61
N ALA A 4 36.52 6.34 48.55
CA ALA A 4 37.44 7.44 48.22
C ALA A 4 38.89 7.03 47.89
N HIS A 5 39.24 6.97 46.59
CA HIS A 5 40.50 7.38 45.90
C HIS A 5 40.58 6.74 44.49
N ALA A 6 41.16 7.29 43.41
CA ALA A 6 41.69 8.61 42.96
C ALA A 6 42.08 8.40 41.46
N ALA A 7 41.61 9.21 40.50
CA ALA A 7 42.33 10.26 39.73
C ALA A 7 43.67 9.83 39.07
N SER A 8 43.83 9.70 37.73
CA SER A 8 44.02 10.72 36.65
C SER A 8 45.43 10.50 35.97
N PRO A 9 45.90 11.23 34.92
CA PRO A 9 45.36 11.68 33.62
C PRO A 9 46.38 11.50 32.43
N VAL A 10 46.17 12.21 31.29
CA VAL A 10 47.12 12.79 30.26
C VAL A 10 46.58 12.55 28.82
N SER A 11 46.04 13.56 28.11
CA SER A 11 46.69 14.58 27.21
C SER A 11 47.04 14.01 25.82
N SER A 12 47.05 14.68 24.67
CA SER A 12 46.66 16.00 24.12
C SER A 12 47.07 15.97 22.62
N GLY A 13 46.50 16.86 21.80
CA GLY A 13 47.04 17.28 20.48
C GLY A 13 46.41 16.58 19.28
N ASP A 14 46.07 17.22 18.16
CA ASP A 14 46.36 18.58 17.69
C ASP A 14 45.35 19.00 16.59
N GLU A 15 45.09 20.30 16.54
CA GLU A 15 44.52 21.06 15.42
C GLU A 15 45.40 20.99 14.17
N VAL A 16 44.83 21.08 12.95
CA VAL A 16 45.26 22.02 11.87
C VAL A 16 44.09 22.27 10.89
N SER A 17 43.61 23.53 10.85
CA SER A 17 43.45 24.48 9.70
C SER A 17 43.60 23.93 8.25
N SER A 18 43.06 24.47 7.14
CA SER A 18 42.41 25.74 6.78
C SER A 18 42.05 25.73 5.27
N GLU A 19 41.00 26.47 4.90
CA GLU A 19 40.83 27.41 3.76
C GLU A 19 40.99 27.07 2.25
N ALA A 20 40.19 27.88 1.51
CA ALA A 20 40.34 28.45 0.16
C ALA A 20 39.79 27.62 -1.04
N VAL A 21 38.67 27.99 -1.67
CA VAL A 21 38.37 29.15 -2.56
C VAL A 21 39.11 29.10 -3.91
N GLY A 22 38.34 29.07 -5.01
CA GLY A 22 38.88 29.31 -6.36
C GLY A 22 37.84 29.19 -7.50
N ARG A 23 37.27 30.33 -7.92
CA ARG A 23 36.51 30.55 -9.17
C ARG A 23 37.45 30.80 -10.36
N GLY A 24 36.99 30.54 -11.59
CA GLY A 24 37.45 31.19 -12.84
C GLY A 24 37.42 30.25 -14.06
N HIS A 25 36.44 30.35 -14.97
CA HIS A 25 36.37 31.18 -16.18
C HIS A 25 37.35 30.81 -17.32
N GLY A 26 36.79 30.40 -18.47
CA GLY A 26 36.99 31.16 -19.72
C GLY A 26 37.90 30.60 -20.83
N TYR A 27 37.25 30.18 -21.91
CA TYR A 27 37.54 30.49 -23.33
C TYR A 27 38.68 29.82 -24.13
N ALA A 28 38.23 29.30 -25.29
CA ALA A 28 38.73 29.54 -26.66
C ALA A 28 39.40 28.38 -27.41
N SER A 29 38.69 27.92 -28.46
CA SER A 29 39.23 27.26 -29.66
C SER A 29 40.05 28.24 -30.52
N PRO A 30 40.80 27.72 -31.52
CA PRO A 30 40.47 28.12 -32.90
C PRO A 30 40.68 27.04 -33.99
N THR A 31 39.78 27.10 -35.00
CA THR A 31 39.94 26.99 -36.49
C THR A 31 40.66 25.76 -37.11
N ALA A 32 40.32 25.19 -38.29
CA ALA A 32 39.59 25.66 -39.48
C ALA A 32 39.06 24.48 -40.36
N SER A 33 38.00 24.78 -41.13
CA SER A 33 37.34 24.05 -42.25
C SER A 33 38.24 23.82 -43.51
N PRO A 34 37.76 23.41 -44.72
CA PRO A 34 36.46 22.84 -45.16
C PRO A 34 36.55 21.62 -46.13
N ALA A 35 35.46 20.88 -46.29
CA ALA A 35 35.01 20.38 -47.61
C ALA A 35 33.56 19.90 -47.51
N GLY A 36 32.67 20.53 -48.27
CA GLY A 36 31.25 20.16 -48.32
C GLY A 36 31.01 18.85 -49.07
N HIS A 37 29.80 18.32 -48.94
CA HIS A 37 28.99 17.70 -49.99
C HIS A 37 27.57 17.55 -49.42
N GLY A 38 26.60 18.18 -50.07
CA GLY A 38 25.20 18.08 -49.68
C GLY A 38 24.60 16.72 -50.04
N HIS A 39 23.79 16.17 -49.13
CA HIS A 39 22.76 15.18 -49.44
C HIS A 39 21.54 15.49 -48.57
N GLY A 40 20.45 15.91 -49.22
CA GLY A 40 19.15 16.08 -48.58
C GLY A 40 18.58 14.72 -48.23
N HIS A 41 18.62 14.35 -46.95
CA HIS A 41 17.81 13.27 -46.43
C HIS A 41 16.46 13.84 -46.01
N ARG A 42 15.44 13.54 -46.81
CA ARG A 42 14.03 13.60 -46.39
C ARG A 42 13.91 12.79 -45.11
N HIS A 43 13.63 13.46 -43.99
CA HIS A 43 13.06 12.80 -42.83
C HIS A 43 11.68 12.29 -43.25
N ALA A 44 11.58 11.00 -43.54
CA ALA A 44 10.31 10.33 -43.55
C ALA A 44 9.75 10.44 -42.13
N HIS A 45 8.75 11.32 -41.95
CA HIS A 45 7.87 11.24 -40.79
C HIS A 45 7.26 9.84 -40.80
N ALA A 46 7.82 8.95 -39.98
CA ALA A 46 7.14 7.72 -39.64
C ALA A 46 5.80 8.13 -39.04
N ALA A 47 4.71 7.73 -39.71
CA ALA A 47 3.37 7.93 -39.22
C ALA A 47 3.28 7.42 -37.78
N SER A 48 2.75 8.25 -36.87
CA SER A 48 2.25 7.76 -35.59
C SER A 48 1.35 6.55 -35.85
N PRO A 49 1.48 5.45 -35.10
CA PRO A 49 0.47 4.41 -35.19
C PRO A 49 -0.84 5.03 -34.73
N ALA A 50 -1.81 4.97 -35.65
CA ALA A 50 -3.20 5.31 -35.42
C ALA A 50 -3.74 4.56 -34.20
N ASP A 51 -4.72 5.17 -33.55
CA ASP A 51 -5.53 4.62 -32.47
C ASP A 51 -5.81 3.12 -32.68
N GLY A 52 -5.09 2.28 -31.95
CA GLY A 52 -5.40 0.86 -31.88
C GLY A 52 -6.75 0.72 -31.16
N GLU A 53 -7.68 -0.04 -31.75
CA GLU A 53 -8.88 -0.45 -31.03
C GLU A 53 -8.48 -1.03 -29.67
N PRO A 54 -9.17 -0.68 -28.57
CA PRO A 54 -8.87 -1.22 -27.26
C PRO A 54 -9.09 -2.73 -27.29
N SER A 55 -8.01 -3.50 -27.46
CA SER A 55 -8.06 -4.95 -27.48
C SER A 55 -8.53 -5.42 -26.10
N ALA A 56 -9.50 -6.33 -26.07
CA ALA A 56 -9.96 -6.92 -24.83
C ALA A 56 -8.77 -7.51 -24.06
N PRO A 57 -8.65 -7.29 -22.74
CA PRO A 57 -7.48 -7.73 -21.99
C PRO A 57 -7.35 -9.26 -22.07
N GLY A 58 -6.18 -9.76 -22.50
CA GLY A 58 -5.82 -11.18 -22.51
C GLY A 58 -6.66 -12.09 -23.41
N VAL A 59 -6.77 -11.77 -24.70
CA VAL A 59 -7.45 -12.65 -25.69
C VAL A 59 -6.72 -14.00 -25.80
N GLY A 60 -7.38 -15.10 -25.41
CA GLY A 60 -6.85 -16.45 -25.53
C GLY A 60 -7.24 -17.38 -24.38
N PRO A 61 -6.88 -18.68 -24.44
CA PRO A 61 -7.27 -19.67 -23.43
C PRO A 61 -6.48 -19.58 -22.12
N VAL A 62 -5.43 -18.73 -22.07
CA VAL A 62 -4.46 -18.67 -20.98
C VAL A 62 -4.31 -17.22 -20.52
N LEU A 63 -4.30 -17.00 -19.19
CA LEU A 63 -4.06 -15.68 -18.58
C LEU A 63 -2.57 -15.39 -18.36
N GLY A 64 -1.74 -16.44 -18.33
CA GLY A 64 -0.30 -16.35 -18.12
C GLY A 64 0.29 -17.71 -17.78
N TRP A 65 1.54 -17.70 -17.30
CA TRP A 65 2.26 -18.87 -16.86
C TRP A 65 2.85 -18.63 -15.48
N LEU A 66 2.80 -19.65 -14.63
CA LEU A 66 3.49 -19.71 -13.34
C LEU A 66 4.51 -20.85 -13.40
N ASP A 67 5.80 -20.51 -13.37
CA ASP A 67 6.91 -21.45 -13.51
C ASP A 67 6.78 -22.33 -14.75
N GLY A 68 6.37 -21.72 -15.87
CA GLY A 68 6.12 -22.40 -17.14
C GLY A 68 4.80 -23.17 -17.22
N ARG A 69 4.05 -23.33 -16.13
CA ARG A 69 2.72 -23.96 -16.14
C ARG A 69 1.66 -22.96 -16.62
N PRO A 70 0.83 -23.30 -17.64
CA PRO A 70 -0.20 -22.39 -18.12
C PRO A 70 -1.31 -22.21 -17.08
N LEU A 71 -1.74 -20.97 -16.90
CA LEU A 71 -2.85 -20.59 -16.03
C LEU A 71 -4.12 -20.39 -16.87
N PRO A 72 -5.22 -21.14 -16.64
CA PRO A 72 -6.41 -21.09 -17.50
C PRO A 72 -7.16 -19.76 -17.41
N ARG A 73 -7.43 -19.13 -18.55
CA ARG A 73 -8.29 -17.92 -18.61
C ARG A 73 -9.70 -18.17 -18.10
N ALA A 74 -10.21 -19.39 -18.27
CA ALA A 74 -11.54 -19.78 -17.82
C ALA A 74 -11.76 -19.59 -16.31
N ASP A 75 -10.71 -19.64 -15.48
CA ASP A 75 -10.83 -19.40 -14.04
C ASP A 75 -11.07 -17.91 -13.73
N LEU A 76 -10.43 -17.01 -14.48
CA LEU A 76 -10.68 -15.57 -14.42
C LEU A 76 -12.12 -15.25 -14.85
N ASP A 77 -12.55 -15.82 -15.97
CA ASP A 77 -13.91 -15.60 -16.47
C ASP A 77 -14.96 -16.11 -15.48
N ARG A 78 -14.71 -17.26 -14.83
CA ARG A 78 -15.57 -17.80 -13.76
C ARG A 78 -15.65 -16.85 -12.57
N ARG A 79 -14.52 -16.27 -12.12
CA ARG A 79 -14.50 -15.32 -11.01
C ARG A 79 -15.23 -14.02 -11.36
N LEU A 80 -15.05 -13.50 -12.57
CA LEU A 80 -15.77 -12.32 -13.06
C LEU A 80 -17.28 -12.58 -13.16
N ALA A 81 -17.69 -13.74 -13.67
CA ALA A 81 -19.09 -14.14 -13.72
C ALA A 81 -19.70 -14.24 -12.30
N ALA A 82 -18.96 -14.79 -11.33
CA ALA A 82 -19.40 -14.86 -9.94
C ALA A 82 -19.58 -13.47 -9.31
N LEU A 83 -18.67 -12.52 -9.58
CA LEU A 83 -18.83 -11.13 -9.13
C LEU A 83 -20.09 -10.48 -9.71
N ARG A 84 -20.33 -10.67 -11.02
CA ARG A 84 -21.52 -10.14 -11.71
C ARG A 84 -22.82 -10.82 -11.29
N GLY A 85 -22.76 -12.08 -10.84
CA GLY A 85 -23.91 -12.78 -10.26
C GLY A 85 -24.11 -12.52 -8.76
N GLY A 86 -23.21 -11.78 -8.12
CA GLY A 86 -23.18 -11.57 -6.68
C GLY A 86 -24.01 -10.37 -6.18
N PRO A 87 -24.12 -10.20 -4.85
CA PRO A 87 -24.94 -9.18 -4.21
C PRO A 87 -24.46 -7.73 -4.44
N ARG A 88 -23.26 -7.54 -5.00
CA ARG A 88 -22.68 -6.23 -5.34
C ARG A 88 -22.58 -5.98 -6.84
N SER A 89 -23.27 -6.77 -7.66
CA SER A 89 -23.22 -6.67 -9.12
C SER A 89 -23.58 -5.28 -9.63
N SER A 90 -24.52 -4.59 -8.99
CA SER A 90 -24.94 -3.23 -9.34
C SER A 90 -23.87 -2.15 -9.12
N ALA A 91 -22.79 -2.46 -8.39
CA ALA A 91 -21.66 -1.56 -8.17
C ALA A 91 -20.51 -1.82 -9.16
N LEU A 92 -20.63 -2.81 -10.03
CA LEU A 92 -19.59 -3.14 -11.01
C LEU A 92 -19.74 -2.25 -12.27
N PRO A 93 -18.62 -1.94 -12.95
CA PRO A 93 -18.66 -1.27 -14.23
C PRO A 93 -19.48 -1.99 -15.29
N GLU A 94 -20.01 -1.22 -16.23
CA GLU A 94 -20.74 -1.75 -17.39
C GLU A 94 -19.83 -2.64 -18.26
N PRO A 95 -20.28 -3.85 -18.64
CA PRO A 95 -19.48 -4.76 -19.45
C PRO A 95 -18.94 -4.10 -20.73
N GLY A 96 -17.62 -4.22 -20.95
CA GLY A 96 -16.93 -3.64 -22.11
C GLY A 96 -16.45 -2.20 -21.94
N SER A 97 -16.79 -1.52 -20.83
CA SER A 97 -16.26 -0.18 -20.53
C SER A 97 -14.75 -0.22 -20.24
N ALA A 98 -14.11 0.96 -20.20
CA ALA A 98 -12.72 1.07 -19.78
C ALA A 98 -12.53 0.59 -18.34
N GLU A 99 -13.45 0.98 -17.45
CA GLU A 99 -13.48 0.57 -16.05
C GLU A 99 -13.71 -0.96 -15.91
N ASP A 100 -14.47 -1.59 -16.80
CA ASP A 100 -14.63 -3.05 -16.82
C ASP A 100 -13.34 -3.79 -17.23
N ARG A 101 -12.58 -3.22 -18.18
CA ARG A 101 -11.24 -3.73 -18.49
C ARG A 101 -10.28 -3.56 -17.31
N GLN A 102 -10.36 -2.44 -16.60
CA GLN A 102 -9.57 -2.24 -15.38
C GLN A 102 -9.95 -3.21 -14.26
N LEU A 103 -11.26 -3.46 -14.05
CA LEU A 103 -11.73 -4.48 -13.14
C LEU A 103 -11.19 -5.86 -13.54
N THR A 104 -11.23 -6.21 -14.82
CA THR A 104 -10.73 -7.49 -15.33
C THR A 104 -9.24 -7.67 -15.03
N ARG A 105 -8.42 -6.65 -15.29
CA ARG A 105 -6.98 -6.67 -14.93
C ARG A 105 -6.78 -6.77 -13.43
N TRP A 106 -7.53 -6.01 -12.64
CA TRP A 106 -7.43 -6.06 -11.18
C TRP A 106 -7.76 -7.45 -10.63
N VAL A 107 -8.86 -8.07 -11.08
CA VAL A 107 -9.25 -9.43 -10.67
C VAL A 107 -8.19 -10.45 -11.10
N ALA A 108 -7.64 -10.31 -12.31
CA ALA A 108 -6.56 -11.16 -12.78
C ALA A 108 -5.33 -11.05 -11.87
N GLN A 109 -4.92 -9.84 -11.50
CA GLN A 109 -3.77 -9.63 -10.61
C GLN A 109 -4.00 -10.20 -9.21
N VAL A 110 -5.20 -10.06 -8.66
CA VAL A 110 -5.58 -10.71 -7.38
C VAL A 110 -5.42 -12.22 -7.49
N MET A 111 -6.02 -12.84 -8.51
CA MET A 111 -5.90 -14.29 -8.76
C MET A 111 -4.45 -14.76 -8.94
N LEU A 112 -3.65 -14.02 -9.69
CA LEU A 112 -2.23 -14.32 -9.89
C LEU A 112 -1.43 -14.28 -8.59
N THR A 113 -1.79 -13.36 -7.68
CA THR A 113 -1.22 -13.30 -6.32
C THR A 113 -1.51 -14.58 -5.54
N GLU A 114 -2.78 -14.98 -5.55
CA GLU A 114 -3.26 -16.15 -4.82
C GLU A 114 -2.59 -17.41 -5.36
N LEU A 115 -2.59 -17.61 -6.68
CA LEU A 115 -1.96 -18.76 -7.34
C LEU A 115 -0.46 -18.86 -7.10
N LEU A 116 0.25 -17.72 -7.13
CA LEU A 116 1.67 -17.67 -6.81
C LEU A 116 1.92 -18.09 -5.37
N CYS A 117 1.15 -17.56 -4.42
CA CYS A 117 1.29 -17.92 -3.01
C CYS A 117 0.84 -19.35 -2.71
N GLU A 118 -0.13 -19.91 -3.45
CA GLU A 118 -0.49 -21.32 -3.35
C GLU A 118 0.65 -22.23 -3.80
N ALA A 119 1.32 -21.90 -4.91
CA ALA A 119 2.49 -22.64 -5.36
C ALA A 119 3.65 -22.53 -4.36
N GLU A 120 3.95 -21.34 -3.86
CA GLU A 120 4.99 -21.12 -2.85
C GLU A 120 4.68 -21.86 -1.53
N ALA A 121 3.43 -21.82 -1.08
CA ALA A 121 3.00 -22.55 0.12
C ALA A 121 3.15 -24.06 -0.06
N ALA A 122 2.78 -24.60 -1.21
CA ALA A 122 2.95 -26.01 -1.51
C ALA A 122 4.43 -26.42 -1.56
N GLU A 123 5.29 -25.62 -2.18
CA GLU A 123 6.74 -25.86 -2.24
C GLU A 123 7.39 -25.86 -0.85
N ARG A 124 6.91 -24.99 0.05
CA ARG A 124 7.39 -24.88 1.42
C ARG A 124 6.68 -25.79 2.42
N GLY A 125 5.64 -26.53 1.99
CA GLY A 125 4.83 -27.35 2.87
C GLY A 125 4.10 -26.57 3.97
N LEU A 126 3.65 -25.35 3.68
CA LEU A 126 2.96 -24.49 4.65
C LEU A 126 1.50 -24.89 4.84
N ASP A 127 1.00 -24.80 6.07
CA ASP A 127 -0.43 -24.91 6.35
C ASP A 127 -1.15 -23.63 5.91
N THR A 128 -2.10 -23.77 5.00
CA THR A 128 -2.90 -22.67 4.46
C THR A 128 -4.21 -22.47 5.19
N GLY A 129 -4.53 -23.29 6.19
CA GLY A 129 -5.74 -23.18 7.01
C GLY A 129 -7.02 -23.37 6.16
N GLY A 130 -7.07 -24.44 5.37
CA GLY A 130 -8.14 -24.70 4.40
C GLY A 130 -9.54 -24.47 4.98
N GLY A 131 -10.32 -23.59 4.35
CA GLY A 131 -11.69 -23.27 4.76
C GLY A 131 -11.84 -22.22 5.87
N ALA A 132 -10.74 -21.61 6.34
CA ALA A 132 -10.82 -20.48 7.26
C ALA A 132 -11.59 -19.30 6.61
N PRO A 133 -12.43 -18.57 7.39
CA PRO A 133 -13.16 -17.43 6.86
C PRO A 133 -12.20 -16.34 6.35
N PRO A 134 -12.65 -15.49 5.40
CA PRO A 134 -11.87 -14.35 4.96
C PRO A 134 -11.57 -13.43 6.13
N VAL A 135 -10.36 -12.87 6.14
CA VAL A 135 -9.94 -11.88 7.15
C VAL A 135 -10.20 -10.48 6.61
N ARG A 136 -10.25 -9.48 7.49
CA ARG A 136 -10.35 -8.08 7.10
C ARG A 136 -9.15 -7.32 7.64
N LEU A 137 -8.45 -6.64 6.75
CA LEU A 137 -7.36 -5.74 7.10
C LEU A 137 -7.94 -4.42 7.62
N ASP A 138 -7.26 -3.81 8.57
CA ASP A 138 -7.52 -2.40 8.86
C ASP A 138 -7.12 -1.52 7.67
N GLN A 139 -7.60 -0.28 7.66
CA GLN A 139 -7.36 0.66 6.56
C GLN A 139 -5.87 0.89 6.31
N ARG A 140 -5.05 0.94 7.36
CA ARG A 140 -3.63 1.22 7.26
C ARG A 140 -2.90 0.05 6.60
N ALA A 141 -3.14 -1.16 7.06
CA ALA A 141 -2.56 -2.37 6.49
C ALA A 141 -2.99 -2.57 5.03
N ALA A 142 -4.25 -2.26 4.69
CA ALA A 142 -4.73 -2.31 3.31
C ALA A 142 -4.01 -1.31 2.39
N VAL A 143 -3.77 -0.09 2.87
CA VAL A 143 -3.00 0.93 2.14
C VAL A 143 -1.55 0.50 1.96
N GLU A 144 -0.90 0.01 3.02
CA GLU A 144 0.51 -0.41 2.99
C GLU A 144 0.74 -1.62 2.07
N LEU A 145 -0.23 -2.52 1.92
CA LEU A 145 -0.16 -3.65 0.99
C LEU A 145 -0.56 -3.30 -0.45
N GLY A 146 -1.36 -2.24 -0.64
CA GLY A 146 -2.00 -1.94 -1.91
C GLY A 146 -3.21 -2.84 -2.21
N SER A 147 -4.14 -2.36 -3.03
CA SER A 147 -5.48 -2.96 -3.18
C SER A 147 -5.48 -4.43 -3.64
N ILE A 148 -4.61 -4.79 -4.59
CA ILE A 148 -4.51 -6.16 -5.13
C ILE A 148 -4.01 -7.12 -4.04
N THR A 149 -2.88 -6.79 -3.41
CA THR A 149 -2.27 -7.63 -2.37
C THR A 149 -3.17 -7.71 -1.15
N ALA A 150 -3.81 -6.61 -0.75
CA ALA A 150 -4.77 -6.59 0.34
C ALA A 150 -5.96 -7.52 0.08
N ALA A 151 -6.57 -7.44 -1.10
CA ALA A 151 -7.69 -8.31 -1.47
C ALA A 151 -7.27 -9.80 -1.51
N ALA A 152 -6.10 -10.11 -2.06
CA ALA A 152 -5.57 -11.48 -2.07
C ALA A 152 -5.29 -11.99 -0.64
N PHE A 153 -4.75 -11.14 0.24
CA PHE A 153 -4.47 -11.48 1.64
C PHE A 153 -5.75 -11.75 2.44
N GLU A 154 -6.79 -10.91 2.26
CA GLU A 154 -8.10 -11.09 2.88
C GLU A 154 -8.76 -12.40 2.42
N GLY A 155 -8.68 -12.70 1.13
CA GLY A 155 -9.37 -13.83 0.49
C GLY A 155 -8.66 -15.18 0.53
N SER A 156 -7.33 -15.23 0.71
CA SER A 156 -6.56 -16.47 0.56
C SER A 156 -5.72 -16.81 1.79
N GLY A 157 -5.96 -18.00 2.35
CA GLY A 157 -5.14 -18.57 3.42
C GLY A 157 -3.70 -18.85 3.00
N ALA A 158 -3.47 -19.20 1.73
CA ALA A 158 -2.12 -19.39 1.19
C ALA A 158 -1.31 -18.08 1.20
N VAL A 159 -1.93 -16.96 0.80
CA VAL A 159 -1.28 -15.63 0.85
C VAL A 159 -0.86 -15.28 2.28
N ARG A 160 -1.72 -15.57 3.27
CA ARG A 160 -1.41 -15.33 4.69
C ARG A 160 -0.31 -16.26 5.23
N ALA A 161 -0.33 -17.53 4.84
CA ALA A 161 0.69 -18.50 5.23
C ALA A 161 2.06 -18.10 4.69
N VAL A 162 2.13 -17.72 3.40
CA VAL A 162 3.37 -17.23 2.79
C VAL A 162 3.82 -15.93 3.43
N TYR A 163 2.91 -14.97 3.67
CA TYR A 163 3.23 -13.74 4.39
C TYR A 163 3.90 -14.04 5.74
N ALA A 164 3.31 -14.91 6.55
CA ALA A 164 3.86 -15.29 7.85
C ALA A 164 5.26 -15.93 7.70
N ALA A 165 5.43 -16.83 6.72
CA ALA A 165 6.69 -17.53 6.51
C ALA A 165 7.82 -16.62 6.00
N VAL A 166 7.57 -15.76 5.00
CA VAL A 166 8.62 -14.93 4.39
C VAL A 166 8.97 -13.70 5.23
N THR A 167 8.14 -13.37 6.22
CA THR A 167 8.36 -12.23 7.12
C THR A 167 8.70 -12.64 8.55
N ALA A 168 8.90 -13.94 8.80
CA ALA A 168 9.19 -14.50 10.13
C ALA A 168 10.43 -13.86 10.77
N ASP A 169 11.49 -13.67 9.98
CA ASP A 169 12.78 -13.13 10.42
C ASP A 169 12.85 -11.59 10.37
N VAL A 170 11.77 -10.90 10.01
CA VAL A 170 11.73 -9.44 10.05
C VAL A 170 11.72 -8.98 11.49
N THR A 171 12.69 -8.13 11.84
CA THR A 171 12.81 -7.52 13.16
C THR A 171 12.96 -6.01 13.04
N VAL A 172 12.51 -5.28 14.05
CA VAL A 172 12.77 -3.84 14.19
C VAL A 172 13.72 -3.62 15.35
N PRO A 173 14.90 -3.00 15.13
CA PRO A 173 15.82 -2.67 16.21
C PRO A 173 15.16 -1.81 17.29
N GLY A 174 15.46 -2.09 18.57
CA GLY A 174 14.85 -1.36 19.69
C GLY A 174 15.10 0.15 19.65
N GLU A 175 16.26 0.57 19.14
CA GLU A 175 16.58 1.99 18.93
C GLU A 175 15.66 2.66 17.90
N GLN A 176 15.31 1.95 16.82
CA GLN A 176 14.42 2.46 15.79
C GLN A 176 12.97 2.52 16.30
N ALA A 177 12.56 1.52 17.08
CA ALA A 177 11.27 1.53 17.77
C ALA A 177 11.16 2.70 18.74
N ALA A 178 12.20 2.96 19.55
CA ALA A 178 12.24 4.07 20.48
C ALA A 178 12.23 5.43 19.76
N ALA A 179 13.00 5.58 18.67
CA ALA A 179 13.02 6.79 17.88
C ALA A 179 11.65 7.08 17.24
N TYR A 180 10.98 6.06 16.71
CA TYR A 180 9.62 6.19 16.18
C TYR A 180 8.60 6.50 17.27
N ALA A 181 8.69 5.86 18.43
CA ALA A 181 7.83 6.15 19.57
C ALA A 181 7.96 7.62 19.99
N ALA A 182 9.20 8.14 20.09
CA ALA A 182 9.45 9.55 20.39
C ALA A 182 8.90 10.49 19.31
N ALA A 183 9.07 10.14 18.03
CA ALA A 183 8.61 10.96 16.91
C ALA A 183 7.09 10.93 16.69
N THR A 184 6.41 9.88 17.17
CA THR A 184 4.95 9.70 17.01
C THR A 184 4.18 9.75 18.32
N ALA A 185 4.85 10.16 19.40
CA ALA A 185 4.25 10.35 20.71
C ALA A 185 3.05 11.28 20.58
N ARG A 186 1.86 10.75 20.89
CA ARG A 186 0.63 11.53 21.00
C ARG A 186 0.38 11.81 22.48
N PRO A 187 -0.26 12.94 22.82
CA PRO A 187 -0.80 13.11 24.17
C PRO A 187 -1.63 11.90 24.59
N PRO A 188 -1.74 11.61 25.90
CA PRO A 188 -2.60 10.55 26.38
C PRO A 188 -3.98 10.72 25.77
N ALA A 189 -4.55 9.62 25.27
CA ALA A 189 -5.91 9.64 24.76
C ALA A 189 -6.84 10.06 25.91
N GLU A 190 -7.74 11.00 25.62
CA GLU A 190 -8.80 11.39 26.54
C GLU A 190 -9.90 10.33 26.54
N PRO A 191 -10.71 10.21 27.60
CA PRO A 191 -11.92 9.42 27.60
C PRO A 191 -12.81 9.76 26.40
N GLU A 192 -13.24 8.74 25.67
CA GLU A 192 -14.15 8.90 24.55
C GLU A 192 -15.60 8.78 25.03
N TRP A 193 -16.50 9.56 24.45
CA TRP A 193 -17.92 9.34 24.64
C TRP A 193 -18.44 8.38 23.60
N ARG A 194 -19.24 7.40 24.03
CA ARG A 194 -20.04 6.59 23.12
C ARG A 194 -21.34 7.31 22.84
N LEU A 195 -21.61 7.57 21.58
CA LEU A 195 -22.69 8.41 21.10
C LEU A 195 -23.58 7.64 20.12
N SER A 196 -24.86 7.97 20.09
CA SER A 196 -25.83 7.44 19.13
C SER A 196 -26.51 8.57 18.38
N THR A 197 -26.62 8.43 17.06
CA THR A 197 -27.39 9.32 16.17
C THR A 197 -28.32 8.52 15.28
N ALA A 198 -29.10 9.19 14.42
CA ALA A 198 -29.94 8.53 13.43
C ALA A 198 -29.14 7.67 12.42
N ASP A 199 -27.85 7.98 12.23
CA ASP A 199 -26.95 7.28 11.30
C ASP A 199 -26.18 6.12 11.97
N GLY A 200 -26.34 5.95 13.29
CA GLY A 200 -25.75 4.86 14.07
C GLY A 200 -24.89 5.32 15.24
N ASP A 201 -24.28 4.33 15.90
CA ASP A 201 -23.41 4.54 17.06
C ASP A 201 -21.96 4.79 16.65
N PHE A 202 -21.28 5.66 17.40
CA PHE A 202 -19.84 5.87 17.26
C PHE A 202 -19.21 6.32 18.58
N ASP A 203 -17.89 6.19 18.68
CA ASP A 203 -17.10 6.67 19.81
C ASP A 203 -16.37 7.96 19.37
N ALA A 204 -16.31 8.98 20.23
CA ALA A 204 -15.66 10.25 19.91
C ALA A 204 -15.07 10.92 21.17
N ALA A 205 -13.82 11.37 21.08
CA ALA A 205 -13.23 12.23 22.10
C ALA A 205 -13.90 13.63 22.07
N PRO A 206 -14.12 14.29 23.23
CA PRO A 206 -14.80 15.58 23.29
C PRO A 206 -14.20 16.64 22.36
N GLY A 207 -12.87 16.68 22.25
CA GLY A 207 -12.15 17.61 21.36
C GLY A 207 -12.33 17.37 19.86
N THR A 208 -12.92 16.25 19.46
CA THR A 208 -13.22 15.93 18.05
C THR A 208 -14.62 16.36 17.61
N LEU A 209 -15.47 16.75 18.57
CA LEU A 209 -16.85 17.17 18.33
C LEU A 209 -16.92 18.70 18.17
N PRO A 210 -17.98 19.22 17.50
CA PRO A 210 -18.27 20.65 17.53
C PRO A 210 -18.33 21.17 18.97
N ALA A 211 -17.63 22.26 19.27
CA ALA A 211 -17.41 22.72 20.64
C ALA A 211 -18.70 22.92 21.45
N ARG A 212 -19.79 23.39 20.82
CA ARG A 212 -21.10 23.56 21.49
C ARG A 212 -21.76 22.24 21.82
N LEU A 213 -21.65 21.25 20.92
CA LEU A 213 -22.15 19.90 21.16
C LEU A 213 -21.33 19.24 22.27
N ALA A 214 -20.01 19.39 22.26
CA ALA A 214 -19.14 18.86 23.30
C ALA A 214 -19.49 19.45 24.68
N ALA A 215 -19.66 20.77 24.77
CA ALA A 215 -20.06 21.44 26.01
C ALA A 215 -21.44 20.98 26.52
N ALA A 216 -22.41 20.73 25.61
CA ALA A 216 -23.71 20.20 26.00
C ALA A 216 -23.62 18.76 26.53
N LEU A 217 -22.87 17.90 25.83
CA LEU A 217 -22.67 16.49 26.21
C LEU A 217 -21.90 16.35 27.53
N ALA A 218 -20.98 17.25 27.84
CA ALA A 218 -20.23 17.23 29.11
C ALA A 218 -21.13 17.37 30.35
N GLU A 219 -22.28 18.03 30.22
CA GLU A 219 -23.27 18.23 31.28
C GLU A 219 -24.44 17.22 31.18
N THR A 220 -24.34 16.24 30.28
CA THR A 220 -25.42 15.29 29.97
C THR A 220 -25.17 13.95 30.68
N GLU A 221 -26.23 13.37 31.24
CA GLU A 221 -26.13 12.03 31.84
C GLU A 221 -26.24 10.93 30.76
N PRO A 222 -25.54 9.79 30.92
CA PRO A 222 -25.71 8.65 30.01
C PRO A 222 -27.18 8.23 29.85
N GLY A 223 -27.59 7.95 28.61
CA GLY A 223 -28.95 7.67 28.18
C GLY A 223 -29.74 8.91 27.75
N GLN A 224 -29.23 10.12 27.92
CA GLN A 224 -29.92 11.35 27.54
C GLN A 224 -29.53 11.86 26.15
N THR A 225 -30.47 12.54 25.50
CA THR A 225 -30.32 13.09 24.16
C THR A 225 -30.24 14.60 24.21
N VAL A 226 -29.27 15.17 23.50
CA VAL A 226 -29.11 16.61 23.29
C VAL A 226 -29.27 16.95 21.82
N THR A 227 -29.86 18.13 21.55
CA THR A 227 -29.92 18.70 20.20
C THR A 227 -29.22 20.04 20.20
N VAL A 228 -28.11 20.16 19.44
CA VAL A 228 -27.30 21.37 19.34
C VAL A 228 -27.01 21.66 17.87
N ASP A 229 -27.31 22.88 17.42
CA ASP A 229 -27.05 23.34 16.05
C ASP A 229 -27.58 22.38 14.95
N GLY A 230 -28.72 21.72 15.22
CA GLY A 230 -29.37 20.77 14.32
C GLY A 230 -28.88 19.31 14.43
N LEU A 231 -27.81 19.05 15.18
CA LEU A 231 -27.33 17.70 15.49
C LEU A 231 -28.07 17.16 16.71
N THR A 232 -28.68 15.99 16.58
CA THR A 232 -29.33 15.27 17.71
C THR A 232 -28.53 14.03 18.04
N VAL A 233 -28.02 13.97 19.27
CA VAL A 233 -27.08 12.94 19.72
C VAL A 233 -27.46 12.45 21.11
N THR A 234 -27.47 11.15 21.32
CA THR A 234 -27.63 10.52 22.64
C THR A 234 -26.27 10.13 23.19
N LEU A 235 -25.95 10.56 24.42
CA LEU A 235 -24.78 10.06 25.14
C LEU A 235 -25.10 8.67 25.69
N LEU A 236 -24.42 7.63 25.23
CA LEU A 236 -24.62 6.26 25.73
C LEU A 236 -23.72 5.96 26.94
N GLY A 237 -22.58 6.64 27.06
CA GLY A 237 -21.65 6.51 28.18
C GLY A 237 -20.26 7.03 27.85
N THR A 238 -19.34 6.87 28.80
CA THR A 238 -17.92 7.18 28.60
C THR A 238 -17.13 5.87 28.50
N ARG A 239 -16.19 5.83 27.58
CA ARG A 239 -15.29 4.72 27.32
C ARG A 239 -13.86 5.17 27.57
N GLU A 240 -13.16 4.44 28.43
CA GLU A 240 -11.73 4.59 28.57
C GLU A 240 -11.05 4.26 27.24
N PRO A 241 -10.13 5.09 26.75
CA PRO A 241 -9.46 4.84 25.50
C PRO A 241 -8.67 3.53 25.64
N GLY A 242 -8.85 2.64 24.67
CA GLY A 242 -8.08 1.40 24.64
C GLY A 242 -6.58 1.72 24.58
N ASN A 243 -5.75 0.88 25.18
CA ASN A 243 -4.30 1.04 25.06
C ASN A 243 -3.94 0.92 23.57
N PRO A 244 -3.33 1.93 22.94
CA PRO A 244 -2.89 1.81 21.56
C PRO A 244 -1.84 0.69 21.49
N PRO A 245 -1.78 -0.08 20.38
CA PRO A 245 -0.69 -1.02 20.18
C PRO A 245 0.65 -0.32 20.33
N GLU A 246 1.58 -1.01 20.98
CA GLU A 246 2.92 -0.48 21.25
C GLU A 246 3.56 0.02 19.93
N PRO A 247 4.23 1.17 19.92
CA PRO A 247 4.83 1.72 18.69
C PRO A 247 5.76 0.73 17.98
N GLY A 248 6.43 -0.15 18.75
CA GLY A 248 7.27 -1.23 18.21
C GLY A 248 6.49 -2.27 17.41
N ASP A 249 5.32 -2.68 17.87
CA ASP A 249 4.47 -3.66 17.16
C ASP A 249 3.96 -3.08 15.85
N ARG A 250 3.53 -1.80 15.87
CA ARG A 250 3.11 -1.09 14.66
C ARG A 250 4.21 -0.99 13.61
N LEU A 251 5.44 -0.74 14.05
CA LEU A 251 6.60 -0.69 13.15
C LEU A 251 6.95 -2.05 12.60
N LEU A 252 6.92 -3.10 13.43
CA LEU A 252 7.21 -4.45 13.00
C LEU A 252 6.19 -4.90 11.95
N ASP A 253 4.91 -4.65 12.21
CA ASP A 253 3.83 -4.94 11.28
C ASP A 253 4.00 -4.22 9.93
N ALA A 254 4.35 -2.92 9.96
CA ALA A 254 4.63 -2.17 8.74
C ALA A 254 5.88 -2.71 8.01
N ALA A 255 6.94 -3.05 8.73
CA ALA A 255 8.15 -3.63 8.17
C ALA A 255 7.89 -4.99 7.51
N ARG A 256 7.06 -5.84 8.13
CA ARG A 256 6.64 -7.13 7.57
C ARG A 256 5.83 -6.96 6.29
N ARG A 257 4.85 -6.04 6.27
CA ARG A 257 4.10 -5.72 5.04
C ARG A 257 4.99 -5.23 3.92
N LEU A 258 5.93 -4.31 4.21
CA LEU A 258 6.88 -3.84 3.21
C LEU A 258 7.80 -4.97 2.70
N ALA A 259 8.30 -5.82 3.60
CA ALA A 259 9.12 -6.97 3.22
C ALA A 259 8.35 -7.96 2.33
N PHE A 260 7.08 -8.22 2.67
CA PHE A 260 6.21 -9.09 1.88
C PHE A 260 5.94 -8.52 0.49
N VAL A 261 5.64 -7.23 0.36
CA VAL A 261 5.43 -6.59 -0.95
C VAL A 261 6.67 -6.73 -1.83
N ARG A 262 7.86 -6.45 -1.27
CA ARG A 262 9.13 -6.61 -2.00
C ARG A 262 9.40 -8.06 -2.42
N TRP A 263 9.14 -9.01 -1.52
CA TRP A 263 9.25 -10.42 -1.84
C TRP A 263 8.29 -10.81 -2.97
N LEU A 264 7.04 -10.34 -2.90
CA LEU A 264 6.01 -10.64 -3.89
C LEU A 264 6.37 -10.05 -5.25
N ASP A 265 6.85 -8.81 -5.31
CA ASP A 265 7.31 -8.18 -6.55
C ASP A 265 8.45 -8.98 -7.20
N HIS A 266 9.42 -9.40 -6.40
CA HIS A 266 10.50 -10.26 -6.86
C HIS A 266 9.96 -11.62 -7.37
N ALA A 267 9.09 -12.27 -6.61
CA ALA A 267 8.51 -13.56 -6.99
C ALA A 267 7.71 -13.45 -8.30
N ARG A 268 6.89 -12.41 -8.47
CA ARG A 268 6.16 -12.16 -9.72
C ARG A 268 7.10 -11.99 -10.90
N ALA A 269 8.14 -11.18 -10.76
CA ALA A 269 9.08 -10.90 -11.83
C ALA A 269 9.81 -12.15 -12.34
N HIS A 270 10.01 -13.16 -11.47
CA HIS A 270 10.77 -14.37 -11.82
C HIS A 270 9.87 -15.57 -12.16
N ARG A 271 8.69 -15.66 -11.56
CA ARG A 271 7.82 -16.84 -11.65
C ARG A 271 6.64 -16.64 -12.58
N LEU A 272 6.17 -15.39 -12.75
CA LEU A 272 4.99 -15.10 -13.57
C LEU A 272 5.38 -14.52 -14.93
N ARG A 273 4.73 -15.04 -15.96
CA ARG A 273 4.69 -14.42 -17.29
C ARG A 273 3.24 -14.20 -17.68
N LEU A 274 2.85 -12.98 -18.00
CA LEU A 274 1.47 -12.64 -18.36
C LEU A 274 1.28 -12.64 -19.86
N VAL A 275 0.05 -12.88 -20.31
CA VAL A 275 -0.32 -12.53 -21.69
C VAL A 275 -0.53 -11.01 -21.80
N PRO A 276 -0.30 -10.41 -22.98
CA PRO A 276 -0.55 -8.99 -23.18
C PRO A 276 -1.99 -8.57 -22.85
N GLY A 277 -2.14 -7.39 -22.27
CA GLY A 277 -3.42 -6.80 -21.88
C GLY A 277 -3.87 -7.13 -20.46
N LEU A 278 -3.19 -8.04 -19.75
CA LEU A 278 -3.44 -8.36 -18.34
C LEU A 278 -2.40 -7.77 -17.38
N GLU A 279 -1.65 -6.76 -17.83
CA GLU A 279 -0.70 -6.03 -17.01
C GLU A 279 -1.40 -5.35 -15.81
N HIS A 280 -0.60 -4.83 -14.89
CA HIS A 280 -1.11 -4.18 -13.69
C HIS A 280 -2.02 -2.99 -14.07
N PRO A 281 -3.18 -2.79 -13.41
CA PRO A 281 -4.11 -1.69 -13.74
C PRO A 281 -3.48 -0.29 -13.74
N GLY A 282 -2.50 -0.06 -12.87
CA GLY A 282 -1.73 1.19 -12.78
C GLY A 282 -0.57 1.33 -13.77
N ASP A 283 -0.39 0.40 -14.71
CA ASP A 283 0.68 0.47 -15.73
C ASP A 283 0.42 1.65 -16.69
N PRO A 284 1.32 2.65 -16.77
CA PRO A 284 1.14 3.84 -17.61
C PRO A 284 1.14 3.55 -19.11
N ALA A 285 1.60 2.36 -19.54
CA ALA A 285 1.55 1.95 -20.93
C ALA A 285 0.13 1.54 -21.38
N GLN A 286 -0.82 1.37 -20.46
CA GLN A 286 -2.18 0.96 -20.79
C GLN A 286 -2.99 2.14 -21.38
N PRO A 287 -3.73 1.92 -22.49
CA PRO A 287 -4.48 2.98 -23.17
C PRO A 287 -5.63 3.54 -22.31
N ASP A 288 -6.12 2.73 -21.38
CA ASP A 288 -7.18 3.06 -20.43
C ASP A 288 -6.64 3.43 -19.03
N ASN A 289 -5.34 3.69 -18.90
CA ASN A 289 -4.77 4.35 -17.73
C ASN A 289 -5.07 5.86 -17.80
N HIS A 290 -6.32 6.21 -17.48
CA HIS A 290 -6.75 7.60 -17.36
C HIS A 290 -6.54 8.10 -15.92
N HIS A 291 -5.32 8.00 -15.39
CA HIS A 291 -4.97 8.70 -14.15
C HIS A 291 -4.95 10.22 -14.44
N ARG A 292 -6.10 10.87 -14.31
CA ARG A 292 -6.19 12.32 -14.15
C ARG A 292 -6.22 12.60 -12.64
N HIS A 293 -5.17 13.23 -12.14
CA HIS A 293 -5.13 13.84 -10.81
C HIS A 293 -6.02 15.08 -10.76
#